data_AF-A0A9E3F2U4-F1
#
_entry.id   AF-A0A9E3F2U4-F1
#
_cell.length_a   1.000
_cell.length_b   1.000
_cell.length_c   1.000
_cell.angle_alpha   90.00
_cell.angle_beta   90.00
_cell.angle_gamma   90.00
#
_symmetry.space_group_name_H-M   'P 1'
#
loop_
_entity.id
_entity.type
_entity.pdbx_description
1 polymer ?
#
loop_
_entity_poly.entity_id
_entity_poly.type
_entity_poly.pdbx_seq_one_letter_code
_entity_poly.pdbx_strand_id
1 'polypeptide(L)'
;MTLETVTQQVVSANTSQERQEARRLLHEWVSLHPEDEYAPALSYLLDCMEEHAREAVAEWEALQVKLRTRGAACLTVDEVARIGLSARSLEEIHHAREVLHAWEQAHPEERIMHEVYEVLYVREDGWRAEAAELAALAA
;
A
#
# COMPACT_ATOMS: atom_id res chain seq x y z
N MET A 1 28.73 -3.67 -4.88
CA MET A 1 27.47 -2.91 -4.77
C MET A 1 27.70 -1.55 -5.40
N THR A 2 26.75 -0.98 -6.14
CA THR A 2 26.89 0.33 -6.80
C THR A 2 25.85 1.32 -6.27
N LEU A 3 26.10 2.63 -6.39
CA LEU A 3 25.13 3.68 -6.04
C LEU A 3 23.78 3.49 -6.76
N GLU A 4 23.82 3.07 -8.02
CA GLU A 4 22.63 2.75 -8.81
C GLU A 4 21.82 1.62 -8.18
N THR A 5 22.49 0.57 -7.70
CA THR A 5 21.82 -0.55 -7.02
C THR A 5 21.14 -0.09 -5.73
N VAL A 6 21.84 0.70 -4.91
CA VAL A 6 21.30 1.23 -3.65
C VAL A 6 20.12 2.17 -3.91
N THR A 7 20.24 3.06 -4.89
CA THR A 7 19.18 3.98 -5.30
C THR A 7 17.96 3.22 -5.78
N GLN A 8 18.14 2.20 -6.62
CA GLN A 8 17.04 1.38 -7.13
C GLN A 8 16.29 0.69 -6.00
N GLN A 9 17.01 0.11 -5.02
CA GLN A 9 16.41 -0.55 -3.86
C GLN A 9 15.62 0.43 -2.98
N VAL A 10 16.15 1.64 -2.75
CA VAL A 10 15.44 2.69 -2.01
C VAL A 10 14.15 3.09 -2.72
N VAL A 11 14.22 3.37 -4.02
CA VAL A 11 13.07 3.86 -4.79
C VAL A 11 11.98 2.81 -4.96
N SER A 12 12.34 1.51 -5.02
CA SER A 12 11.36 0.43 -5.18
C SER A 12 10.82 -0.14 -3.86
N ALA A 13 11.25 0.37 -2.69
CA ALA A 13 10.91 -0.22 -1.40
C ALA A 13 9.46 0.08 -0.95
N ASN A 14 8.52 -0.78 -1.33
CA ASN A 14 7.09 -0.60 -1.07
C ASN A 14 6.64 -1.22 0.26
N THR A 15 7.35 -2.24 0.76
CA THR A 15 7.03 -2.89 2.04
C THR A 15 7.94 -2.41 3.18
N SER A 16 7.52 -2.66 4.42
CA SER A 16 8.34 -2.37 5.61
C SER A 16 9.67 -3.14 5.57
N GLN A 17 9.62 -4.40 5.12
CA GLN A 17 10.80 -5.25 4.98
C GLN A 17 11.75 -4.74 3.89
N GLU A 18 11.22 -4.36 2.73
CA GLU A 18 12.03 -3.77 1.65
C GLU A 18 12.68 -2.45 2.08
N ARG A 19 11.96 -1.59 2.83
CA ARG A 19 12.53 -0.34 3.36
C ARG A 19 13.64 -0.60 4.37
N GLN A 20 13.47 -1.61 5.24
CA GLN A 20 14.50 -2.01 6.19
C GLN A 20 15.76 -2.53 5.48
N GLU A 21 15.58 -3.33 4.43
CA GLU A 21 16.71 -3.83 3.63
C GLU A 21 17.38 -2.71 2.83
N ALA A 22 16.60 -1.82 2.20
CA ALA A 22 17.14 -0.64 1.52
C ALA A 22 17.92 0.26 2.48
N ARG A 23 17.45 0.44 3.73
CA ARG A 23 18.16 1.17 4.78
C ARG A 23 19.47 0.48 5.17
N ARG A 24 19.47 -0.84 5.28
CA ARG A 24 20.69 -1.63 5.55
C ARG A 24 21.73 -1.44 4.44
N LEU A 25 21.31 -1.55 3.17
CA LEU A 25 22.18 -1.37 2.00
C LEU A 25 22.71 0.07 1.91
N LEU A 26 21.87 1.07 2.18
CA LEU A 26 22.29 2.47 2.23
C LEU A 26 23.32 2.71 3.32
N HIS A 27 23.14 2.15 4.52
CA HIS A 27 24.10 2.28 5.61
C HIS A 27 25.46 1.63 5.26
N GLU A 28 25.42 0.46 4.61
CA GLU A 28 26.62 -0.22 4.12
C GLU A 28 27.34 0.64 3.06
N TRP A 29 26.59 1.27 2.13
CA TRP A 29 27.15 2.21 1.15
C TRP A 29 27.81 3.42 1.81
N VAL A 30 27.12 4.09 2.73
CA VAL A 30 27.66 5.27 3.45
C VAL A 30 28.92 4.95 4.23
N SER A 31 29.01 3.75 4.80
CA SER A 31 30.20 3.32 5.54
C SER A 31 31.42 3.18 4.63
N LEU A 32 31.20 2.83 3.35
CA LEU A 32 32.26 2.69 2.34
C LEU A 32 32.52 3.99 1.57
N HIS A 33 31.54 4.89 1.50
CA HIS A 33 31.54 6.13 0.73
C HIS A 33 31.04 7.32 1.59
N PRO A 34 31.78 7.70 2.64
CA PRO A 34 31.36 8.77 3.55
C PRO A 34 31.25 10.16 2.90
N GLU A 35 31.90 10.34 1.74
CA GLU A 35 31.86 11.56 0.92
C GLU A 35 30.65 11.65 -0.03
N ASP A 36 29.81 10.61 -0.08
CA ASP A 36 28.68 10.56 -1.03
C ASP A 36 27.61 11.59 -0.68
N GLU A 37 27.42 12.57 -1.57
CA GLU A 37 26.47 13.67 -1.41
C GLU A 37 25.01 13.25 -1.57
N TYR A 38 24.73 12.09 -2.19
CA TYR A 38 23.37 11.59 -2.43
C TYR A 38 22.83 10.75 -1.27
N ALA A 39 23.70 10.17 -0.45
CA ALA A 39 23.28 9.34 0.67
C ALA A 39 22.29 10.03 1.65
N PRO A 40 22.45 11.32 2.02
CA PRO A 40 21.46 12.02 2.83
C PRO A 40 20.08 12.11 2.17
N ALA A 41 20.04 12.32 0.85
CA ALA A 41 18.78 12.40 0.10
C ALA A 41 18.06 11.03 0.03
N LEU A 42 18.83 9.95 -0.14
CA LEU A 42 18.28 8.59 -0.11
C LEU A 42 17.75 8.21 1.28
N SER A 43 18.44 8.63 2.36
CA SER A 43 17.96 8.42 3.72
C SER A 43 16.67 9.19 3.98
N TYR A 44 16.61 10.47 3.57
CA TYR A 44 15.42 11.30 3.69
C TYR A 44 14.22 10.69 2.94
N LEU A 45 14.44 10.14 1.75
CA LEU A 45 13.40 9.46 0.98
C LEU A 45 12.84 8.24 1.72
N LEU A 46 13.70 7.39 2.30
CA LEU A 46 13.24 6.25 3.11
C LEU A 46 12.40 6.70 4.31
N ASP A 47 12.83 7.75 5.02
CA ASP A 47 12.09 8.29 6.16
C ASP A 47 10.71 8.82 5.73
N CYS A 48 10.64 9.50 4.58
CA CYS A 48 9.38 9.98 4.02
C CYS A 48 8.44 8.83 3.62
N MET A 49 8.97 7.76 3.02
CA MET A 49 8.20 6.57 2.66
C MET A 49 7.68 5.83 3.90
N GLU A 50 8.47 5.77 4.98
CA GLU A 50 8.04 5.18 6.25
C GLU A 50 6.96 6.01 6.95
N GLU A 51 7.09 7.34 6.95
CA GLU A 51 6.05 8.25 7.47
C GLU A 51 4.74 8.05 6.72
N HIS A 52 4.79 8.11 5.39
CA HIS A 52 3.60 7.95 4.56
C HIS A 52 2.93 6.58 4.76
N ALA A 53 3.72 5.52 4.90
CA ALA A 53 3.18 4.19 5.21
C ALA A 53 2.49 4.15 6.58
N ARG A 54 3.04 4.85 7.59
CA ARG A 54 2.46 4.93 8.93
C ARG A 54 1.15 5.71 8.94
N GLU A 55 1.12 6.85 8.25
CA GLU A 55 -0.09 7.65 8.05
C GLU A 55 -1.18 6.83 7.37
N ALA A 56 -0.84 6.09 6.30
CA ALA A 56 -1.79 5.24 5.59
C ALA A 56 -2.39 4.14 6.49
N VAL A 57 -1.59 3.51 7.36
CA VAL A 57 -2.09 2.53 8.34
C VAL A 57 -3.02 3.20 9.36
N ALA A 58 -2.63 4.35 9.92
CA ALA A 58 -3.44 5.07 10.88
C ALA A 58 -4.79 5.53 10.28
N GLU A 59 -4.78 6.02 9.05
CA GLU A 59 -5.99 6.38 8.30
C GLU A 59 -6.88 5.15 8.08
N TRP A 60 -6.31 4.02 7.65
CA TRP A 60 -7.05 2.78 7.49
C TRP A 60 -7.73 2.37 8.80
N GLU A 61 -7.00 2.35 9.92
CA GLU A 61 -7.56 2.01 11.22
C GLU A 61 -8.68 2.96 11.65
N ALA A 62 -8.51 4.27 11.43
CA ALA A 62 -9.54 5.27 11.72
C ALA A 62 -10.81 5.03 10.90
N LEU A 63 -10.67 4.69 9.61
CA LEU A 63 -11.80 4.32 8.75
C LEU A 63 -12.47 3.03 9.21
N GLN A 64 -11.71 2.03 9.65
CA GLN A 64 -12.27 0.80 10.22
C GLN A 64 -13.03 1.05 11.53
N VAL A 65 -12.58 1.98 12.38
CA VAL A 65 -13.32 2.39 13.57
C VAL A 65 -14.61 3.11 13.19
N LYS A 66 -14.57 4.03 12.23
CA LYS A 66 -15.75 4.75 11.74
C LYS A 66 -16.78 3.78 11.14
N LEU A 67 -16.34 2.85 10.31
CA LEU A 67 -17.17 1.79 9.72
C LEU A 67 -17.86 0.94 10.79
N ARG A 68 -17.12 0.48 11.81
CA ARG A 68 -17.69 -0.34 12.90
C ARG A 68 -18.67 0.42 13.78
N THR A 69 -18.44 1.71 14.00
CA THR A 69 -19.23 2.52 14.94
C THR A 69 -20.45 3.16 14.29
N ARG A 70 -20.38 3.49 13.01
CA ARG A 70 -21.40 4.29 12.30
C ARG A 70 -21.90 3.65 11.00
N GLY A 71 -21.29 2.55 10.56
CA GLY A 71 -21.63 1.85 9.33
C GLY A 71 -21.07 2.53 8.07
N ALA A 72 -21.18 1.83 6.93
CA ALA A 72 -20.68 2.31 5.65
C ALA A 72 -21.38 3.60 5.20
N ALA A 73 -22.67 3.75 5.48
CA ALA A 73 -23.48 4.91 5.08
C ALA A 73 -22.97 6.28 5.58
N CYS A 74 -22.06 6.32 6.55
CA CYS A 74 -21.49 7.59 7.06
C CYS A 74 -20.15 7.99 6.41
N LEU A 75 -19.64 7.16 5.50
CA LEU A 75 -18.39 7.41 4.81
C LEU A 75 -18.61 8.38 3.64
N THR A 76 -17.64 9.23 3.35
CA THR A 76 -17.61 10.03 2.13
C THR A 76 -17.10 9.20 0.95
N VAL A 77 -17.36 9.64 -0.29
CA VAL A 77 -16.81 9.02 -1.50
C VAL A 77 -15.29 8.83 -1.39
N ASP A 78 -14.57 9.87 -0.95
CA ASP A 78 -13.10 9.83 -0.79
C ASP A 78 -12.63 8.83 0.27
N GLU A 79 -13.40 8.65 1.35
CA GLU A 79 -13.09 7.67 2.39
C GLU A 79 -13.29 6.23 1.87
N VAL A 80 -14.36 5.99 1.11
CA VAL A 80 -14.62 4.68 0.51
C VAL A 80 -13.61 4.36 -0.60
N ALA A 81 -13.27 5.34 -1.42
CA ALA A 81 -12.24 5.21 -2.44
C ALA A 81 -10.88 4.88 -1.80
N ARG A 82 -10.51 5.56 -0.71
CA ARG A 82 -9.29 5.23 0.05
C ARG A 82 -9.31 3.83 0.62
N ILE A 83 -10.45 3.32 1.11
CA ILE A 83 -10.56 1.92 1.55
C ILE A 83 -10.22 0.97 0.39
N GLY A 84 -10.81 1.18 -0.78
CA GLY A 84 -10.49 0.35 -1.96
C GLY A 84 -9.03 0.46 -2.40
N LEU A 85 -8.49 1.68 -2.48
CA LEU A 85 -7.14 1.94 -2.95
C LEU A 85 -6.05 1.52 -1.95
N SER A 86 -6.37 1.41 -0.66
CA SER A 86 -5.43 1.00 0.40
C SER A 86 -5.41 -0.49 0.66
N ALA A 87 -6.34 -1.29 0.13
CA ALA A 87 -6.30 -2.75 0.29
C ALA A 87 -5.00 -3.34 -0.30
N ARG A 88 -4.28 -4.13 0.50
CA ARG A 88 -2.99 -4.78 0.21
C ARG A 88 -3.02 -6.29 0.37
N SER A 89 -4.11 -6.90 0.84
CA SER A 89 -4.27 -8.35 0.94
C SER A 89 -5.59 -8.80 0.33
N LEU A 90 -5.73 -10.10 0.05
CA LEU A 90 -6.98 -10.67 -0.46
C LEU A 90 -8.15 -10.44 0.53
N GLU A 91 -7.89 -10.58 1.83
CA GLU A 91 -8.85 -10.31 2.90
C GLU A 91 -9.28 -8.83 2.90
N GLU A 92 -8.32 -7.91 2.79
CA GLU A 92 -8.61 -6.47 2.71
C GLU A 92 -9.35 -6.09 1.42
N ILE A 93 -9.08 -6.76 0.30
CA ILE A 93 -9.78 -6.56 -0.97
C ILE A 93 -11.24 -7.00 -0.82
N HIS A 94 -11.50 -8.17 -0.25
CA HIS A 94 -12.87 -8.65 -0.01
C HIS A 94 -13.62 -7.73 0.96
N HIS A 95 -12.98 -7.35 2.06
CA HIS A 95 -13.55 -6.38 3.00
C HIS A 95 -13.85 -5.03 2.35
N ALA A 96 -12.94 -4.50 1.53
CA ALA A 96 -13.17 -3.26 0.80
C ALA A 96 -14.39 -3.37 -0.14
N ARG A 97 -14.56 -4.50 -0.85
CA ARG A 97 -15.73 -4.72 -1.72
C ARG A 97 -17.05 -4.74 -0.94
N GLU A 98 -17.06 -5.35 0.24
CA GLU A 98 -18.24 -5.35 1.13
C GLU A 98 -18.60 -3.94 1.58
N VAL A 99 -17.60 -3.13 1.96
CA VAL A 99 -17.78 -1.73 2.35
C VAL A 99 -18.32 -0.90 1.19
N LEU A 100 -17.73 -1.02 0.00
CA LEU A 100 -18.18 -0.33 -1.20
C LEU A 100 -19.64 -0.69 -1.51
N HIS A 101 -19.98 -1.98 -1.46
CA HIS A 101 -21.34 -2.43 -1.76
C HIS A 101 -22.36 -1.88 -0.75
N ALA A 102 -22.02 -1.92 0.55
CA ALA A 102 -22.87 -1.37 1.59
C ALA A 102 -23.02 0.16 1.47
N TRP A 103 -21.97 0.85 1.01
CA TRP A 103 -22.01 2.29 0.79
C TRP A 103 -22.89 2.67 -0.43
N GLU A 104 -22.79 1.95 -1.55
CA GLU A 104 -23.61 2.16 -2.74
C GLU A 104 -25.10 1.92 -2.48
N GLN A 105 -25.44 0.93 -1.65
CA GLN A 105 -26.82 0.71 -1.22
C GLN A 105 -27.39 1.89 -0.43
N ALA A 106 -26.53 2.60 0.31
CA ALA A 106 -26.92 3.77 1.09
C ALA A 106 -26.92 5.09 0.26
N HIS A 107 -26.17 5.14 -0.84
CA HIS A 107 -26.02 6.33 -1.71
C HIS A 107 -26.27 5.98 -3.18
N PRO A 108 -27.50 5.56 -3.55
CA PRO A 108 -27.81 5.09 -4.91
C PRO A 108 -27.62 6.15 -6.01
N GLU A 109 -27.61 7.43 -5.65
CA GLU A 109 -27.37 8.58 -6.52
C GLU A 109 -25.89 8.77 -6.89
N GLU A 110 -24.96 8.32 -6.05
CA GLU A 110 -23.52 8.50 -6.22
C GLU A 110 -22.90 7.33 -6.99
N ARG A 111 -23.13 7.29 -8.32
CA ARG A 111 -22.67 6.20 -9.21
C ARG A 111 -21.21 6.33 -9.66
N ILE A 112 -20.30 6.69 -8.78
CA ILE A 112 -18.91 7.07 -9.15
C ILE A 112 -17.87 6.00 -8.80
N MET A 113 -18.27 4.86 -8.25
CA MET A 113 -17.34 3.87 -7.67
C MET A 113 -16.81 2.80 -8.64
N HIS A 114 -17.10 2.92 -9.95
CA HIS A 114 -16.67 1.92 -10.95
C HIS A 114 -15.15 1.75 -10.99
N GLU A 115 -14.40 2.86 -10.98
CA GLU A 115 -12.94 2.87 -11.02
C GLU A 115 -12.33 2.14 -9.80
N VAL A 116 -12.96 2.29 -8.62
CA VAL A 116 -12.49 1.64 -7.39
C VAL A 116 -12.73 0.12 -7.46
N TYR A 117 -13.87 -0.31 -8.01
CA TYR A 117 -14.11 -1.73 -8.27
C TYR A 117 -13.10 -2.31 -9.27
N GLU A 118 -12.81 -1.62 -10.37
CA GLU A 118 -11.82 -2.05 -11.35
C GLU A 118 -10.44 -2.26 -10.71
N VAL A 119 -9.98 -1.31 -9.89
CA VAL A 119 -8.70 -1.44 -9.17
C VAL A 119 -8.70 -2.66 -8.25
N LEU A 120 -9.79 -2.90 -7.51
CA LEU A 120 -9.91 -4.07 -6.63
C LEU A 120 -9.90 -5.39 -7.42
N TYR A 121 -10.57 -5.45 -8.57
CA TYR A 121 -10.55 -6.63 -9.45
C TYR A 121 -9.15 -6.91 -10.01
N VAL A 122 -8.47 -5.90 -10.56
CA VAL A 122 -7.12 -6.05 -11.11
C VAL A 122 -6.15 -6.54 -10.04
N ARG A 123 -6.25 -6.02 -8.81
CA ARG A 123 -5.43 -6.48 -7.69
C ARG A 123 -5.76 -7.92 -7.30
N GLU A 124 -7.04 -8.27 -7.18
CA GLU A 124 -7.46 -9.64 -6.86
C GLU A 124 -6.92 -10.65 -7.87
N ASP A 125 -6.99 -10.34 -9.17
CA ASP A 125 -6.47 -11.19 -10.23
C ASP A 125 -4.94 -11.32 -10.15
N GLY A 126 -4.23 -10.23 -9.84
CA GLY A 126 -2.79 -10.25 -9.59
C GLY A 126 -2.40 -11.20 -8.45
N TRP A 127 -3.10 -11.11 -7.31
CA TRP A 127 -2.88 -12.00 -6.16
C TRP A 127 -3.17 -13.48 -6.49
N ARG A 128 -4.21 -13.76 -7.28
CA ARG A 128 -4.54 -15.12 -7.71
C ARG A 128 -3.47 -15.70 -8.65
N ALA A 129 -2.92 -14.89 -9.54
CA ALA A 129 -1.84 -15.30 -10.43
C ALA A 129 -0.57 -15.64 -9.65
N GLU A 130 -0.17 -14.79 -8.70
CA GLU A 130 1.00 -15.01 -7.85
C GLU A 130 0.85 -16.26 -6.97
N ALA A 131 -0.32 -16.46 -6.37
CA ALA A 131 -0.61 -17.66 -5.58
C ALA A 131 -0.56 -18.95 -6.42
N ALA A 132 -1.03 -18.90 -7.68
CA ALA A 132 -0.96 -20.04 -8.60
C ALA A 132 0.48 -20.35 -9.01
N GLU A 133 1.32 -19.34 -9.23
CA GLU A 133 2.74 -19.50 -9.54
C GLU A 133 3.51 -20.13 -8.37
N LEU A 134 3.29 -19.64 -7.14
CA LEU A 134 3.90 -20.22 -5.94
C LEU A 134 3.44 -21.67 -5.71
N ALA A 135 2.17 -21.97 -5.93
CA ALA A 135 1.66 -23.34 -5.84
C ALA A 135 2.28 -24.27 -6.89
N ALA A 136 2.54 -23.77 -8.11
CA ALA A 136 3.20 -24.52 -9.17
C ALA A 136 4.69 -24.77 -8.88
N LEU A 137 5.38 -23.83 -8.23
CA LEU A 137 6.78 -23.97 -7.82
C LEU A 137 6.98 -24.93 -6.63
N ALA A 138 5.93 -25.13 -5.83
CA ALA A 138 5.92 -26.03 -4.68
C ALA A 138 5.49 -27.48 -5.02
N ALA A 139 5.10 -27.75 -6.27
CA ALA A 139 4.65 -29.05 -6.76
C ALA A 139 5.73 -29.79 -7.56
#